data_AF-A0A3N5T5P7-F1
#
_entry.id   AF-A0A3N5T5P7-F1
#
_cell.length_a   1.000
_cell.length_b   1.000
_cell.length_c   1.000
_cell.angle_alpha   90.00
_cell.angle_beta   90.00
_cell.angle_gamma   90.00
#
_symmetry.space_group_name_H-M   'P 1'
#
loop_
_entity.id
_entity.type
_entity.pdbx_description
1 polymer ?
#
loop_
_entity_poly.entity_id
_entity_poly.type
_entity_poly.pdbx_seq_one_letter_code
_entity_poly.pdbx_strand_id
1 'polypeptide(L)'
;MVHASMEIISLIDRVVRRTMTIDFTWDWPCGVAFYGICKAWEKTGNQEYIDFLVKWVDEYIAIGLPPFTINAVSMGHTMITLHEATGDTKYLEIAQKKADFLTNNAIRFGERVFQHTVSQKADFPQQAWADTLFMAAYFLIRMGRKLGNEDYITDSLAQYYWHEELLQENSTNLFYHGWDNIAKNHMSGIFWARGNAWVAYTMARALKLIDYTYPMFMQIDGALRDQS
;
A
#
# COMPACT_ATOMS: atom_id res chain seq x y z
N MET A 1 22.43 17.27 18.57
CA MET A 1 22.02 16.23 17.60
C MET A 1 21.47 14.98 18.29
N VAL A 2 22.13 14.41 19.30
CA VAL A 2 21.66 13.23 20.06
C VAL A 2 20.32 13.45 20.80
N HIS A 3 20.13 14.61 21.44
CA HIS A 3 18.89 14.90 22.19
C HIS A 3 17.63 14.93 21.30
N ALA A 4 17.71 15.53 20.11
CA ALA A 4 16.61 15.57 19.14
C ALA A 4 16.24 14.16 18.63
N SER A 5 17.23 13.27 18.49
CA SER A 5 16.97 11.88 18.08
C SER A 5 16.21 11.08 19.16
N MET A 6 16.50 11.30 20.45
CA MET A 6 15.78 10.63 21.54
C MET A 6 14.33 11.11 21.66
N GLU A 7 14.08 12.40 21.42
CA GLU A 7 12.72 12.95 21.44
C GLU A 7 11.85 12.37 20.31
N ILE A 8 12.43 12.21 19.11
CA ILE A 8 11.74 11.59 17.97
C ILE A 8 11.42 10.11 18.26
N ILE A 9 12.37 9.35 18.80
CA ILE A 9 12.14 7.94 19.17
C ILE A 9 11.03 7.82 20.22
N SER A 10 11.06 8.66 21.26
CA SER A 10 10.01 8.72 22.28
C SER A 10 8.63 9.08 21.71
N LEU A 11 8.58 9.97 20.71
CA LEU A 11 7.34 10.28 20.01
C LEU A 11 6.84 9.08 19.18
N ILE A 12 7.73 8.40 18.45
CA ILE A 12 7.40 7.18 17.71
C ILE A 12 6.83 6.13 18.66
N ASP A 13 7.49 5.86 19.79
CA ASP A 13 7.01 4.91 20.81
C ASP A 13 5.59 5.24 21.28
N ARG A 14 5.31 6.52 21.56
CA ARG A 14 3.97 6.93 22.01
C ARG A 14 2.89 6.68 20.96
N VAL A 15 3.19 6.98 19.68
CA VAL A 15 2.26 6.74 18.57
C VAL A 15 2.04 5.25 18.35
N VAL A 16 3.11 4.45 18.37
CA VAL A 16 3.03 2.99 18.21
C VAL A 16 2.21 2.37 19.33
N ARG A 17 2.52 2.67 20.59
CA ARG A 17 1.77 2.14 21.74
C ARG A 17 0.31 2.58 21.72
N ARG A 18 0.00 3.81 21.30
CA ARG A 18 -1.39 4.23 21.11
C ARG A 18 -2.07 3.40 20.03
N THR A 19 -1.40 3.15 18.92
CA THR A 19 -1.91 2.35 17.80
C THR A 19 -2.21 0.91 18.24
N MET A 20 -1.34 0.31 19.07
CA MET A 20 -1.53 -1.05 19.61
C MET A 20 -2.77 -1.20 20.51
N THR A 21 -3.35 -0.10 20.99
CA THR A 21 -4.60 -0.11 21.80
C THR A 21 -5.88 0.01 20.96
N ILE A 22 -5.76 0.20 19.65
CA ILE A 22 -6.91 0.34 18.76
C ILE A 22 -7.39 -1.05 18.35
N ASP A 23 -8.70 -1.27 18.43
CA ASP A 23 -9.33 -2.49 17.93
C ASP A 23 -9.44 -2.43 16.41
N PHE A 24 -8.76 -3.36 15.74
CA PHE A 24 -8.65 -3.42 14.30
C PHE A 24 -9.27 -4.71 13.76
N THR A 25 -9.79 -4.62 12.54
CA THR A 25 -10.14 -5.77 11.72
C THR A 25 -9.09 -5.97 10.62
N TRP A 26 -8.98 -7.19 10.08
CA TRP A 26 -8.11 -7.48 8.95
C TRP A 26 -8.60 -6.80 7.66
N ASP A 27 -8.32 -5.51 7.54
CA ASP A 27 -8.68 -4.64 6.42
C ASP A 27 -7.73 -3.43 6.35
N TRP A 28 -7.94 -2.50 5.41
CA TRP A 28 -7.04 -1.38 5.14
C TRP A 28 -6.67 -0.49 6.34
N PRO A 29 -7.54 -0.19 7.33
CA PRO A 29 -7.11 0.65 8.46
C PRO A 29 -6.01 -0.04 9.27
N CYS A 30 -6.14 -1.37 9.45
CA CYS A 30 -5.14 -2.20 10.10
C CYS A 30 -3.87 -2.28 9.24
N GLY A 31 -4.00 -2.52 7.93
CA GLY A 31 -2.86 -2.59 7.01
C GLY A 31 -2.00 -1.32 7.03
N VAL A 32 -2.64 -0.14 7.02
CA VAL A 32 -1.95 1.15 7.15
C VAL A 32 -1.30 1.32 8.52
N ALA A 33 -2.05 1.05 9.60
CA ALA A 33 -1.57 1.22 10.96
C ALA A 33 -0.37 0.31 11.25
N PHE A 34 -0.48 -0.97 10.89
CA PHE A 34 0.56 -1.96 11.12
C PHE A 34 1.76 -1.75 10.20
N TYR A 35 1.57 -1.26 8.97
CA TYR A 35 2.68 -0.77 8.15
C TYR A 35 3.45 0.36 8.87
N GLY A 36 2.74 1.28 9.54
CA GLY A 36 3.36 2.30 10.38
C GLY A 36 4.21 1.71 11.53
N ILE A 37 3.67 0.71 12.24
CA ILE A 37 4.41 -0.02 13.29
C ILE A 37 5.64 -0.74 12.71
N CYS A 38 5.51 -1.37 11.55
CA CYS A 38 6.62 -1.99 10.82
C CYS A 38 7.72 -0.96 10.49
N LYS A 39 7.35 0.24 10.01
CA LYS A 39 8.33 1.32 9.75
C LYS A 39 8.96 1.87 11.00
N ALA A 40 8.25 1.89 12.12
CA ALA A 40 8.83 2.23 13.40
C ALA A 40 9.88 1.18 13.81
N TRP A 41 9.56 -0.12 13.72
CA TRP A 41 10.49 -1.21 14.01
C TRP A 41 11.74 -1.18 13.13
N GLU A 42 11.60 -0.98 11.81
CA GLU A 42 12.74 -0.86 10.88
C GLU A 42 13.73 0.26 11.26
N LYS A 43 13.28 1.26 12.04
CA LYS A 43 14.11 2.39 12.48
C LYS A 43 14.59 2.29 13.92
N THR A 44 13.83 1.68 14.81
CA THR A 44 14.15 1.62 16.24
C THR A 44 14.72 0.27 16.66
N GLY A 45 14.44 -0.81 15.93
CA GLY A 45 14.74 -2.18 16.34
C GLY A 45 13.96 -2.64 17.57
N ASN A 46 12.92 -1.91 18.00
CA ASN A 46 12.18 -2.25 19.22
C ASN A 46 11.35 -3.53 19.03
N GLN A 47 11.80 -4.63 19.66
CA GLN A 47 11.20 -5.95 19.51
C GLN A 47 9.75 -6.03 20.02
N GLU A 48 9.36 -5.18 20.99
CA GLU A 48 7.98 -5.06 21.49
C GLU A 48 6.98 -4.92 20.33
N TYR A 49 7.38 -4.21 19.27
CA TYR A 49 6.52 -3.94 18.12
C TYR A 49 6.26 -5.18 17.28
N ILE A 50 7.28 -5.99 17.04
CA ILE A 50 7.16 -7.22 16.26
C ILE A 50 6.43 -8.28 17.07
N ASP A 51 6.73 -8.39 18.36
CA ASP A 51 6.06 -9.37 19.24
C ASP A 51 4.54 -9.12 19.29
N PHE A 52 4.13 -7.84 19.38
CA PHE A 52 2.72 -7.45 19.27
C PHE A 52 2.11 -7.87 17.92
N LEU A 53 2.76 -7.54 16.81
CA LEU A 53 2.26 -7.83 15.47
C LEU A 53 2.18 -9.34 15.20
N VAL A 54 3.18 -10.12 15.60
CA VAL A 54 3.20 -11.58 15.52
C VAL A 54 2.01 -12.16 16.26
N LYS A 55 1.81 -11.76 17.53
CA LYS A 55 0.68 -12.24 18.33
C LYS A 55 -0.65 -11.96 17.64
N TRP A 56 -0.88 -10.71 17.23
CA TRP A 56 -2.14 -10.31 16.62
C TRP A 56 -2.39 -11.05 15.30
N VAL A 57 -1.37 -11.16 14.45
CA VAL A 57 -1.49 -11.81 13.13
C VAL A 57 -1.71 -13.32 13.28
N ASP A 58 -1.00 -13.98 14.19
CA ASP A 58 -1.13 -15.42 14.40
C ASP A 58 -2.50 -15.78 14.98
N GLU A 59 -3.06 -14.95 15.87
CA GLU A 59 -4.44 -15.09 16.34
C GLU A 59 -5.45 -15.01 15.17
N TYR A 60 -5.26 -14.05 14.24
CA TYR A 60 -6.09 -13.93 13.04
C TYR A 60 -5.94 -15.09 12.06
N ILE A 61 -4.72 -15.61 11.89
CA ILE A 61 -4.47 -16.78 11.04
C ILE A 61 -5.19 -18.01 11.62
N ALA A 62 -5.16 -18.19 12.95
CA ALA A 62 -5.77 -19.33 13.61
C ALA A 62 -7.30 -19.37 13.48
N ILE A 63 -7.97 -18.22 13.47
CA ILE A 63 -9.44 -18.13 13.27
C ILE A 63 -9.83 -18.17 11.78
N GLY A 64 -8.87 -17.89 10.88
CA GLY A 64 -9.08 -17.80 9.44
C GLY A 64 -9.09 -16.36 8.93
N LEU A 65 -8.37 -16.13 7.83
CA LEU A 65 -8.26 -14.81 7.21
C LEU A 65 -9.50 -14.49 6.37
N PRO A 66 -9.92 -13.21 6.32
CA PRO A 66 -11.01 -12.81 5.44
C PRO A 66 -10.63 -12.94 3.96
N PRO A 67 -11.62 -12.95 3.05
CA PRO A 67 -11.40 -12.90 1.61
C PRO A 67 -10.56 -11.70 1.19
N PHE A 68 -9.88 -11.82 0.05
CA PHE A 68 -9.06 -10.74 -0.48
C PHE A 68 -9.90 -9.71 -1.24
N THR A 69 -9.56 -8.43 -1.01
CA THR A 69 -10.03 -7.24 -1.72
C THR A 69 -8.84 -6.33 -1.94
N ILE A 70 -8.98 -5.29 -2.77
CA ILE A 70 -7.94 -4.26 -2.93
C ILE A 70 -7.55 -3.65 -1.58
N ASN A 71 -8.51 -3.45 -0.67
CA ASN A 71 -8.20 -2.93 0.67
C ASN A 71 -7.51 -3.97 1.57
N ALA A 72 -8.00 -5.21 1.60
CA ALA A 72 -7.48 -6.25 2.49
C ALA A 72 -6.10 -6.79 2.09
N VAL A 73 -5.62 -6.51 0.87
CA VAL A 73 -4.23 -6.86 0.48
C VAL A 73 -3.19 -5.96 1.15
N SER A 74 -3.55 -4.78 1.65
CA SER A 74 -2.64 -3.87 2.36
C SER A 74 -1.94 -4.51 3.57
N MET A 75 -2.59 -5.48 4.24
CA MET A 75 -1.98 -6.29 5.30
C MET A 75 -0.75 -7.10 4.83
N GLY A 76 -0.63 -7.35 3.53
CA GLY A 76 0.55 -7.95 2.92
C GLY A 76 1.82 -7.15 3.18
N HIS A 77 1.72 -5.82 3.39
CA HIS A 77 2.85 -5.01 3.79
C HIS A 77 3.45 -5.44 5.12
N THR A 78 2.60 -5.75 6.11
CA THR A 78 3.00 -6.25 7.43
C THR A 78 3.57 -7.65 7.34
N MET A 79 2.96 -8.51 6.50
CA MET A 79 3.46 -9.87 6.29
C MET A 79 4.91 -9.90 5.77
N ILE A 80 5.25 -8.99 4.85
CA ILE A 80 6.64 -8.84 4.36
C ILE A 80 7.59 -8.55 5.52
N THR A 81 7.25 -7.58 6.37
CA THR A 81 8.11 -7.18 7.49
C THR A 81 8.18 -8.26 8.57
N LEU A 82 7.08 -8.94 8.87
CA LEU A 82 7.09 -10.06 9.83
C LEU A 82 7.99 -11.21 9.35
N HIS A 83 7.93 -11.54 8.06
CA HIS A 83 8.87 -12.53 7.50
C HIS A 83 10.32 -12.07 7.65
N GLU A 84 10.63 -10.81 7.36
CA GLU A 84 11.98 -10.26 7.50
C GLU A 84 12.47 -10.23 8.96
N ALA A 85 11.58 -9.95 9.90
CA ALA A 85 11.90 -9.87 11.33
C ALA A 85 12.07 -11.25 11.98
N THR A 86 11.30 -12.25 11.54
CA THR A 86 11.20 -13.56 12.23
C THR A 86 11.81 -14.71 11.46
N GLY A 87 11.96 -14.59 10.14
CA GLY A 87 12.34 -15.69 9.26
C GLY A 87 11.22 -16.70 8.98
N ASP A 88 10.04 -16.56 9.60
CA ASP A 88 8.93 -17.50 9.42
C ASP A 88 8.30 -17.35 8.02
N THR A 89 8.27 -18.43 7.25
CA THR A 89 7.82 -18.43 5.86
C THR A 89 6.32 -18.27 5.72
N LYS A 90 5.53 -18.59 6.75
CA LYS A 90 4.06 -18.47 6.69
C LYS A 90 3.60 -17.06 6.32
N TYR A 91 4.30 -16.03 6.81
CA TYR A 91 4.00 -14.65 6.50
C TYR A 91 4.29 -14.34 5.02
N LEU A 92 5.43 -14.82 4.50
CA LEU A 92 5.75 -14.65 3.09
C LEU A 92 4.74 -15.36 2.19
N GLU A 93 4.29 -16.56 2.56
CA GLU A 93 3.28 -17.31 1.81
C GLU A 93 1.92 -16.57 1.78
N ILE A 94 1.52 -15.94 2.89
CA ILE A 94 0.30 -15.12 2.93
C ILE A 94 0.46 -13.87 2.06
N ALA A 95 1.61 -13.19 2.13
CA ALA A 95 1.91 -12.05 1.27
C ALA A 95 1.87 -12.47 -0.22
N GLN A 96 2.47 -13.60 -0.54
CA GLN A 96 2.51 -14.14 -1.89
C GLN A 96 1.12 -14.44 -2.43
N LYS A 97 0.25 -15.10 -1.65
CA LYS A 97 -1.16 -15.32 -2.04
C LYS A 97 -1.92 -14.03 -2.32
N LYS A 98 -1.60 -12.94 -1.61
CA LYS A 98 -2.19 -11.61 -1.86
C LYS A 98 -1.68 -10.99 -3.16
N ALA A 99 -0.39 -11.13 -3.46
CA ALA A 99 0.18 -10.68 -4.73
C ALA A 99 -0.40 -11.46 -5.92
N ASP A 100 -0.50 -12.79 -5.79
CA ASP A 100 -1.12 -13.66 -6.78
C ASP A 100 -2.58 -13.28 -7.04
N PHE A 101 -3.33 -12.98 -5.98
CA PHE A 101 -4.70 -12.48 -6.13
C PHE A 101 -4.76 -11.19 -6.94
N LEU A 102 -3.87 -10.23 -6.68
CA LEU A 102 -3.84 -8.98 -7.45
C LEU A 102 -3.63 -9.25 -8.93
N THR A 103 -2.62 -10.05 -9.28
CA THR A 103 -2.29 -10.30 -10.69
C THR A 103 -3.35 -11.14 -11.41
N ASN A 104 -3.92 -12.15 -10.75
CA ASN A 104 -4.73 -13.18 -11.40
C ASN A 104 -6.24 -13.06 -11.18
N ASN A 105 -6.69 -12.45 -10.07
CA ASN A 105 -8.09 -12.56 -9.63
C ASN A 105 -8.76 -11.21 -9.31
N ALA A 106 -8.00 -10.17 -8.99
CA ALA A 106 -8.58 -8.86 -8.71
C ALA A 106 -9.37 -8.35 -9.93
N ILE A 107 -10.55 -7.80 -9.67
CA ILE A 107 -11.41 -7.23 -10.70
C ILE A 107 -10.70 -6.02 -11.31
N ARG A 108 -10.78 -5.91 -12.63
CA ARG A 108 -10.12 -4.86 -13.41
C ARG A 108 -11.04 -4.32 -14.49
N PHE A 109 -10.72 -3.12 -14.95
CA PHE A 109 -11.40 -2.47 -16.07
C PHE A 109 -10.39 -1.79 -16.99
N GLY A 110 -10.82 -1.44 -18.21
CA GLY A 110 -9.97 -0.78 -19.21
C GLY A 110 -8.68 -1.57 -19.47
N GLU A 111 -7.56 -0.86 -19.48
CA GLU A 111 -6.20 -1.39 -19.67
C GLU A 111 -5.65 -2.07 -18.40
N ARG A 112 -6.44 -2.99 -17.84
CA ARG A 112 -6.13 -3.77 -16.63
C ARG A 112 -5.96 -2.93 -15.35
N VAL A 113 -6.65 -1.80 -15.25
CA VAL A 113 -6.66 -0.96 -14.03
C VAL A 113 -7.42 -1.69 -12.92
N PHE A 114 -6.88 -1.70 -11.71
CA PHE A 114 -7.58 -2.26 -10.55
C PHE A 114 -8.89 -1.52 -10.28
N GLN A 115 -9.98 -2.28 -10.22
CA GLN A 115 -11.22 -1.80 -9.65
C GLN A 115 -11.08 -1.73 -8.14
N HIS A 116 -11.40 -0.57 -7.56
CA HIS A 116 -11.35 -0.42 -6.12
C HIS A 116 -12.43 -1.28 -5.45
N THR A 117 -12.02 -2.19 -4.58
CA THR A 117 -12.92 -3.09 -3.85
C THR A 117 -12.68 -2.95 -2.35
N VAL A 118 -13.74 -2.60 -1.61
CA VAL A 118 -13.67 -2.38 -0.16
C VAL A 118 -14.08 -3.64 0.59
N SER A 119 -15.19 -4.26 0.17
CA SER A 119 -15.65 -5.55 0.70
C SER A 119 -16.33 -6.36 -0.40
N GLN A 120 -16.61 -7.64 -0.15
CA GLN A 120 -17.38 -8.47 -1.11
C GLN A 120 -18.77 -7.91 -1.44
N LYS A 121 -19.32 -7.01 -0.62
CA LYS A 121 -20.67 -6.43 -0.80
C LYS A 121 -20.66 -4.96 -1.19
N ALA A 122 -19.51 -4.30 -1.06
CA ALA A 122 -19.30 -2.90 -1.43
C ALA A 122 -18.33 -2.88 -2.60
N ASP A 123 -18.91 -3.07 -3.78
CA ASP A 123 -18.20 -3.04 -5.05
C ASP A 123 -18.39 -1.67 -5.69
N PHE A 124 -17.33 -1.12 -6.26
CA PHE A 124 -17.32 0.16 -6.97
C PHE A 124 -16.99 -0.11 -8.44
N PRO A 125 -18.00 -0.47 -9.27
CA PRO A 125 -17.76 -0.97 -10.61
C PRO A 125 -16.96 0.02 -11.46
N GLN A 126 -15.83 -0.45 -11.97
CA GLN A 126 -14.90 0.28 -12.82
C GLN A 126 -14.45 1.63 -12.26
N GLN A 127 -14.28 1.71 -10.94
CA GLN A 127 -13.72 2.90 -10.30
C GLN A 127 -12.25 2.69 -9.92
N ALA A 128 -11.39 3.65 -10.30
CA ALA A 128 -10.03 3.76 -9.78
C ALA A 128 -10.01 4.76 -8.64
N TRP A 129 -9.30 4.44 -7.56
CA TRP A 129 -9.20 5.29 -6.37
C TRP A 129 -7.73 5.48 -6.01
N ALA A 130 -7.34 6.70 -5.63
CA ALA A 130 -5.95 7.03 -5.29
C ALA A 130 -5.37 6.11 -4.19
N ASP A 131 -6.20 5.69 -3.22
CA ASP A 131 -5.82 4.77 -2.13
C ASP A 131 -5.28 3.43 -2.65
N THR A 132 -5.74 2.97 -3.82
CA THR A 132 -5.32 1.70 -4.46
C THR A 132 -3.81 1.65 -4.69
N LEU A 133 -3.16 2.79 -4.89
CA LEU A 133 -1.70 2.86 -5.05
C LEU A 133 -0.97 2.41 -3.79
N PHE A 134 -1.47 2.75 -2.60
CA PHE A 134 -0.90 2.26 -1.35
C PHE A 134 -1.29 0.80 -1.12
N MET A 135 -2.58 0.48 -1.22
CA MET A 135 -3.08 -0.84 -0.82
C MET A 135 -2.52 -1.97 -1.70
N ALA A 136 -2.49 -1.75 -3.02
CA ALA A 136 -2.20 -2.79 -4.00
C ALA A 136 -0.92 -2.52 -4.79
N ALA A 137 -0.80 -1.39 -5.49
CA ALA A 137 0.32 -1.15 -6.41
C ALA A 137 1.67 -1.18 -5.66
N TYR A 138 1.79 -0.41 -4.58
CA TYR A 138 3.00 -0.37 -3.78
C TYR A 138 3.30 -1.71 -3.09
N PHE A 139 2.27 -2.44 -2.65
CA PHE A 139 2.45 -3.78 -2.11
C PHE A 139 3.00 -4.75 -3.15
N LEU A 140 2.45 -4.72 -4.36
CA LEU A 140 2.80 -5.62 -5.44
C LEU A 140 4.25 -5.41 -5.91
N ILE A 141 4.72 -4.16 -6.05
CA ILE A 141 6.12 -3.90 -6.41
C ILE A 141 7.10 -4.34 -5.31
N ARG A 142 6.72 -4.21 -4.03
CA ARG A 142 7.54 -4.74 -2.92
C ARG A 142 7.68 -6.26 -3.03
N MET A 143 6.59 -6.97 -3.35
CA MET A 143 6.62 -8.42 -3.56
C MET A 143 7.42 -8.81 -4.80
N GLY A 144 7.23 -8.11 -5.93
CA GLY A 144 7.99 -8.31 -7.15
C GLY A 144 9.50 -8.21 -6.91
N ARG A 145 9.96 -7.17 -6.20
CA ARG A 145 11.37 -7.03 -5.83
C ARG A 145 11.85 -8.09 -4.84
N LYS A 146 11.03 -8.44 -3.84
CA LYS A 146 11.39 -9.44 -2.83
C LYS A 146 11.59 -10.82 -3.45
N LEU A 147 10.84 -11.16 -4.49
CA LEU A 147 10.83 -12.48 -5.11
C LEU A 147 11.56 -12.54 -6.45
N GLY A 148 12.02 -11.41 -6.98
CA GLY A 148 12.56 -11.34 -8.34
C GLY A 148 11.50 -11.66 -9.42
N ASN A 149 10.23 -11.34 -9.15
CA ASN A 149 9.12 -11.57 -10.06
C ASN A 149 8.84 -10.31 -10.89
N GLU A 150 9.27 -10.32 -12.16
CA GLU A 150 9.09 -9.20 -13.08
C GLU A 150 7.62 -8.94 -13.42
N ASP A 151 6.76 -9.96 -13.48
CA ASP A 151 5.34 -9.77 -13.79
C ASP A 151 4.65 -8.90 -12.72
N TYR A 152 4.99 -9.08 -11.44
CA TYR A 152 4.49 -8.23 -10.35
C TYR A 152 5.01 -6.80 -10.45
N ILE A 153 6.27 -6.63 -10.86
CA ILE A 153 6.86 -5.31 -11.03
C ILE A 153 6.13 -4.59 -12.18
N THR A 154 6.01 -5.23 -13.34
CA THR A 154 5.32 -4.67 -14.51
C THR A 154 3.87 -4.36 -14.22
N ASP A 155 3.12 -5.27 -13.59
CA ASP A 155 1.71 -5.07 -13.25
C ASP A 155 1.53 -3.92 -12.26
N SER A 156 2.40 -3.80 -11.25
CA SER A 156 2.39 -2.67 -10.33
C SER A 156 2.67 -1.34 -11.03
N LEU A 157 3.70 -1.27 -11.88
CA LEU A 157 4.07 -0.06 -12.60
C LEU A 157 2.96 0.41 -13.56
N ALA A 158 2.25 -0.53 -14.18
CA ALA A 158 1.07 -0.22 -14.98
C ALA A 158 -0.04 0.42 -14.14
N GLN A 159 -0.19 0.07 -12.86
CA GLN A 159 -1.15 0.74 -12.00
C GLN A 159 -0.74 2.18 -11.69
N TYR A 160 0.55 2.46 -11.44
CA TYR A 160 1.01 3.84 -11.26
C TYR A 160 0.71 4.69 -12.49
N TYR A 161 1.03 4.18 -13.69
CA TYR A 161 0.72 4.82 -14.96
C TYR A 161 -0.76 5.17 -15.08
N TRP A 162 -1.63 4.17 -15.01
CA TRP A 162 -3.05 4.41 -15.27
C TRP A 162 -3.75 5.20 -14.17
N HIS A 163 -3.30 5.12 -12.92
CA HIS A 163 -3.87 5.96 -11.87
C HIS A 163 -3.45 7.43 -12.02
N GLU A 164 -2.25 7.71 -12.54
CA GLU A 164 -1.86 9.06 -12.94
C GLU A 164 -2.74 9.57 -14.09
N GLU A 165 -2.80 8.83 -15.19
CA GLU A 165 -3.60 9.20 -16.38
C GLU A 165 -5.09 9.43 -16.04
N LEU A 166 -5.65 8.66 -15.11
CA LEU A 166 -7.06 8.76 -14.74
C LEU A 166 -7.35 9.82 -13.66
N LEU A 167 -6.40 10.10 -12.77
CA LEU A 167 -6.67 10.89 -11.56
C LEU A 167 -5.94 12.22 -11.49
N GLN A 168 -4.83 12.41 -12.21
CA GLN A 168 -4.05 13.64 -12.09
C GLN A 168 -4.70 14.79 -12.88
N GLU A 169 -4.79 15.95 -12.25
CA GLU A 169 -5.19 17.20 -12.88
C GLU A 169 -3.95 17.97 -13.37
N ASN A 170 -3.72 18.00 -14.68
CA ASN A 170 -2.54 18.61 -15.31
C ASN A 170 -2.30 20.09 -14.93
N SER A 171 -3.35 20.84 -14.58
CA SER A 171 -3.20 22.26 -14.23
C SER A 171 -2.62 22.48 -12.82
N THR A 172 -2.77 21.50 -11.93
CA THR A 172 -2.36 21.61 -10.51
C THR A 172 -1.43 20.50 -10.05
N ASN A 173 -1.29 19.44 -10.86
CA ASN A 173 -0.61 18.19 -10.56
C ASN A 173 -1.16 17.43 -9.34
N LEU A 174 -2.31 17.87 -8.80
CA LEU A 174 -3.03 17.18 -7.74
C LEU A 174 -3.87 16.05 -8.30
N PHE A 175 -4.12 15.05 -7.48
CA PHE A 175 -4.88 13.87 -7.81
C PHE A 175 -6.30 13.99 -7.28
N TYR A 176 -7.28 13.80 -8.16
CA TYR A 176 -8.66 13.51 -7.76
C TYR A 176 -8.69 12.22 -6.93
N HIS A 177 -9.64 12.13 -6.01
CA HIS A 177 -9.70 10.98 -5.11
C HIS A 177 -10.08 9.69 -5.86
N GLY A 178 -10.94 9.79 -6.87
CA GLY A 178 -11.27 8.65 -7.71
C GLY A 178 -11.78 9.04 -9.09
N TRP A 179 -11.89 8.02 -9.94
CA TRP A 179 -12.35 8.08 -11.31
C TRP A 179 -13.43 7.04 -11.51
N ASP A 180 -14.56 7.42 -12.09
CA ASP A 180 -15.62 6.51 -12.52
C ASP A 180 -15.55 6.30 -14.04
N ASN A 181 -15.16 5.09 -14.46
CA ASN A 181 -15.01 4.78 -15.88
C ASN A 181 -16.33 4.62 -16.63
N ILE A 182 -17.44 4.39 -15.94
CA ILE A 182 -18.77 4.28 -16.55
C ILE A 182 -19.32 5.68 -16.81
N ALA A 183 -19.28 6.54 -15.79
CA ALA A 183 -19.76 7.92 -15.88
C ALA A 183 -18.76 8.89 -16.53
N LYS A 184 -17.50 8.46 -16.72
CA LYS A 184 -16.39 9.23 -17.29
C LYS A 184 -16.15 10.55 -16.56
N ASN A 185 -16.11 10.50 -15.23
CA ASN A 185 -15.87 11.67 -14.38
C ASN A 185 -15.10 11.32 -13.09
N HIS A 186 -14.65 12.35 -12.36
CA HIS A 186 -13.84 12.22 -11.15
C HIS A 186 -14.60 12.07 -9.82
N MET A 187 -15.90 11.74 -9.85
CA MET A 187 -16.83 11.60 -8.70
C MET A 187 -16.98 12.82 -7.75
N SER A 188 -15.92 13.61 -7.55
CA SER A 188 -15.81 14.82 -6.74
C SER A 188 -14.71 15.72 -7.31
N GLY A 189 -14.97 17.03 -7.39
CA GLY A 189 -13.95 18.02 -7.79
C GLY A 189 -12.98 18.40 -6.67
N ILE A 190 -13.01 17.72 -5.52
CA ILE A 190 -12.18 18.04 -4.34
C ILE A 190 -10.92 17.18 -4.34
N PHE A 191 -9.76 17.82 -4.31
CA PHE A 191 -8.47 17.17 -4.07
C PHE A 191 -8.32 16.81 -2.59
N TRP A 192 -8.54 15.55 -2.26
CA TRP A 192 -8.48 15.11 -0.88
C TRP A 192 -7.04 14.89 -0.42
N ALA A 193 -6.65 15.55 0.67
CA ALA A 193 -5.27 15.57 1.17
C ALA A 193 -4.72 14.17 1.46
N ARG A 194 -5.53 13.26 2.03
CA ARG A 194 -5.08 11.89 2.32
C ARG A 194 -4.83 11.09 1.05
N GLY A 195 -5.68 11.23 0.04
CA GLY A 195 -5.49 10.56 -1.26
C GLY A 195 -4.19 11.01 -1.92
N ASN A 196 -3.93 12.31 -1.96
CA ASN A 196 -2.70 12.87 -2.49
C ASN A 196 -1.47 12.43 -1.69
N ALA A 197 -1.57 12.36 -0.36
CA ALA A 197 -0.49 11.84 0.48
C ALA A 197 -0.15 10.37 0.17
N TRP A 198 -1.15 9.52 -0.15
CA TRP A 198 -0.88 8.15 -0.60
C TRP A 198 -0.14 8.11 -1.92
N VAL A 199 -0.56 8.90 -2.90
CA VAL A 199 0.10 9.00 -4.20
C VAL A 199 1.56 9.42 -4.00
N ALA A 200 1.79 10.58 -3.37
CA ALA A 200 3.13 11.12 -3.12
C ALA A 200 4.04 10.13 -2.40
N TYR A 201 3.54 9.55 -1.30
CA TYR A 201 4.29 8.59 -0.50
C TYR A 201 4.67 7.37 -1.32
N THR A 202 3.71 6.77 -2.02
CA THR A 202 3.93 5.50 -2.69
C THR A 202 4.81 5.65 -3.93
N MET A 203 4.66 6.73 -4.70
CA MET A 203 5.56 7.06 -5.81
C MET A 203 7.01 7.24 -5.32
N ALA A 204 7.22 8.03 -4.27
CA ALA A 204 8.54 8.22 -3.66
C ALA A 204 9.16 6.92 -3.12
N ARG A 205 8.33 5.96 -2.69
CA ARG A 205 8.79 4.64 -2.24
C ARG A 205 9.04 3.69 -3.40
N ALA A 206 8.20 3.70 -4.43
CA ALA A 206 8.32 2.86 -5.61
C ALA A 206 9.57 3.19 -6.42
N LEU A 207 9.93 4.48 -6.58
CA LEU A 207 11.17 4.90 -7.24
C LEU A 207 12.44 4.29 -6.65
N LYS A 208 12.44 3.98 -5.34
CA LYS A 208 13.57 3.32 -4.67
C LYS A 208 13.65 1.82 -4.95
N LEU A 209 12.62 1.25 -5.58
CA LEU A 209 12.47 -0.17 -5.85
C LEU A 209 12.69 -0.51 -7.33
N ILE A 210 12.78 0.48 -8.21
CA ILE A 210 12.98 0.29 -9.64
C ILE A 210 14.27 0.96 -10.11
N ASP A 211 14.83 0.44 -11.19
CA ASP A 211 15.99 1.03 -11.88
C ASP A 211 15.56 2.16 -12.82
N TYR A 212 16.44 3.13 -13.09
CA TYR A 212 16.20 4.23 -14.03
C TYR A 212 15.97 3.73 -15.47
N THR A 213 16.35 2.48 -15.75
CA THR A 213 16.13 1.81 -17.03
C THR A 213 14.68 1.37 -17.26
N TYR A 214 13.84 1.31 -16.22
CA TYR A 214 12.42 1.06 -16.41
C TYR A 214 11.78 2.25 -17.12
N PRO A 215 11.03 2.05 -18.23
CA PRO A 215 10.36 3.15 -18.94
C PRO A 215 9.48 4.02 -18.04
N MET A 216 8.86 3.40 -17.03
CA MET A 216 8.00 4.06 -16.04
C MET A 216 8.74 4.90 -15.00
N PHE A 217 10.07 4.78 -14.89
CA PHE A 217 10.86 5.55 -13.92
C PHE A 217 10.70 7.06 -14.15
N MET A 218 10.86 7.52 -15.39
CA MET A 218 10.78 8.94 -15.72
C MET A 218 9.39 9.51 -15.44
N GLN A 219 8.35 8.70 -15.65
CA GLN A 219 6.98 9.12 -15.41
C GLN A 219 6.67 9.24 -13.92
N ILE A 220 7.06 8.24 -13.10
CA ILE A 220 6.88 8.32 -11.64
C ILE A 220 7.74 9.44 -11.04
N ASP A 221 8.97 9.66 -11.56
CA ASP A 221 9.83 10.77 -11.14
C ASP A 221 9.24 12.13 -11.53
N GLY A 222 8.68 12.26 -12.74
CA GLY A 222 7.95 13.43 -13.19
C GLY A 222 6.76 13.75 -12.30
N ALA A 223 5.84 12.78 -12.14
CA ALA A 223 4.65 12.92 -11.30
C ALA A 223 4.99 13.32 -9.85
N LEU A 224 6.09 12.81 -9.29
CA LEU A 224 6.54 13.17 -7.95
C LEU A 224 7.11 14.60 -7.87
N ARG A 225 7.92 15.02 -8.85
CA ARG A 225 8.45 16.39 -8.90
C ARG A 225 7.35 17.42 -9.08
N ASP A 226 6.35 17.06 -9.86
CA ASP A 226 5.20 17.91 -10.16
C ASP A 226 4.29 18.15 -8.95
N GLN A 227 4.37 17.31 -7.91
CA GLN A 227 3.69 17.47 -6.62
C GLN A 227 4.47 18.31 -5.59
N SER A 228 5.72 18.72 -5.87
CA SER A 228 6.63 19.35 -4.88
C SER A 228 6.91 20.83 -5.11
#